data_AF-A0A6J4I1E5-F1
#
_entry.id   AF-A0A6J4I1E5-F1
#
_cell.length_a   1.000
_cell.length_b   1.000
_cell.length_c   1.000
_cell.angle_alpha   90.00
_cell.angle_beta   90.00
_cell.angle_gamma   90.00
#
_symmetry.space_group_name_H-M   'P 1'
#
loop_
_entity.id
_entity.type
_entity.pdbx_description
1 polymer ?
#
loop_
_entity_poly.entity_id
_entity_poly.type
_entity_poly.pdbx_seq_one_letter_code
_entity_poly.pdbx_strand_id
1 'polypeptide(L)'
;MTDQGRGGGKIVFEVEGELRLAGLGGGGPRLVDRGRDATFSQINGSAAGGSDLFHLMWRGLSIPVVAFKREAVNPGSGEAEIHIHITAVGKSRYAARSELKASRLSGSIRDAAHQLAAEALLIFGSWGDGLSFPDGYFAVEDNSIGKRRRYTMSSFGYTGASRPPNYSRKLKATEESIRRQAIEESWGLSAPDAVFVIVLHNHRRAMVSYNDHMRVAVEAGVPDLGPEELTKLQERADRLASNSSRYGTTHLDGESVESVISTMSADAPGFSHETYRRALAYGTFVVQRNRDSEREYRVALIEQARSYPLLDAVFTLVYFNQRFSRRQFLGAIPLHEALGDLHPSGALDDARVRATELIQEGSHFAWTPEETKAQQDYLRTRHPGFSTRCIDDALDGGYQQNR
;
A
#
# COMPACT_ATOMS: atom_id res chain seq x y z
N MET A 1 37.82 44.71 9.06
CA MET A 1 37.68 43.31 8.62
C MET A 1 36.32 42.85 9.08
N THR A 2 35.35 43.04 8.21
CA THR A 2 33.92 42.99 8.47
C THR A 2 33.35 41.63 8.10
N ASP A 3 32.79 40.96 9.10
CA ASP A 3 31.57 40.14 9.08
C ASP A 3 31.04 39.75 7.68
N GLN A 4 31.44 38.57 7.19
CA GLN A 4 30.79 37.93 6.05
C GLN A 4 29.62 37.06 6.54
N GLY A 5 28.48 37.73 6.70
CA GLY A 5 27.19 37.30 6.18
C GLY A 5 26.78 35.84 6.41
N ARG A 6 26.01 35.62 7.50
CA ARG A 6 24.95 34.62 7.55
C ARG A 6 23.93 34.90 6.43
N GLY A 7 24.21 34.41 5.22
CA GLY A 7 23.24 34.35 4.13
C GLY A 7 22.26 33.21 4.40
N GLY A 8 21.12 33.54 5.04
CA GLY A 8 19.94 32.68 5.13
C GLY A 8 19.29 32.49 3.76
N GLY A 9 19.97 31.79 2.85
CA GLY A 9 19.36 31.24 1.65
C GLY A 9 18.55 30.00 2.07
N LYS A 10 17.24 30.04 1.89
CA LYS A 10 16.34 28.90 2.10
C LYS A 10 16.76 27.78 1.11
N ILE A 11 17.23 26.65 1.63
CA ILE A 11 17.71 25.53 0.82
C ILE A 11 16.57 24.56 0.54
N VAL A 12 16.45 24.13 -0.72
CA VAL A 12 15.46 23.15 -1.19
C VAL A 12 16.25 22.00 -1.81
N PHE A 13 16.37 20.87 -1.11
CA PHE A 13 16.73 19.63 -1.79
C PHE A 13 15.63 19.35 -2.84
N GLU A 14 16.02 19.22 -4.11
CA GLU A 14 15.10 18.84 -5.18
C GLU A 14 15.14 17.33 -5.38
N VAL A 15 13.98 16.70 -5.53
CA VAL A 15 13.86 15.28 -5.89
C VAL A 15 14.05 15.14 -7.41
N GLU A 16 15.10 14.45 -7.83
CA GLU A 16 15.38 14.08 -9.23
C GLU A 16 15.19 12.55 -9.42
N GLY A 17 14.34 12.13 -10.36
CA GLY A 17 14.15 10.70 -10.74
C GLY A 17 12.87 10.39 -11.55
N GLU A 18 12.98 9.51 -12.55
CA GLU A 18 11.87 8.89 -13.30
C GLU A 18 11.39 7.61 -12.60
N LEU A 19 10.07 7.44 -12.41
CA LEU A 19 9.46 6.15 -12.09
C LEU A 19 9.50 5.26 -13.34
N ARG A 20 10.58 4.48 -13.53
CA ARG A 20 10.59 3.36 -14.49
C ARG A 20 10.41 2.04 -13.77
N LEU A 21 9.45 1.25 -14.24
CA LEU A 21 9.26 -0.15 -13.89
C LEU A 21 10.30 -1.02 -14.62
N ALA A 22 10.99 -1.86 -13.83
CA ALA A 22 11.79 -3.05 -14.18
C ALA A 22 13.21 -2.92 -14.77
N GLY A 23 14.14 -3.68 -14.16
CA GLY A 23 15.28 -4.31 -14.83
C GLY A 23 16.66 -3.69 -14.63
N LEU A 24 17.37 -4.14 -13.58
CA LEU A 24 18.83 -4.02 -13.37
C LEU A 24 19.42 -2.59 -13.26
N GLY A 25 19.68 -2.17 -12.01
CA GLY A 25 20.79 -1.26 -11.67
C GLY A 25 20.55 0.25 -11.78
N GLY A 26 20.17 0.87 -10.65
CA GLY A 26 20.55 2.26 -10.34
C GLY A 26 19.67 3.38 -10.91
N GLY A 27 18.44 3.51 -10.41
CA GLY A 27 17.57 4.65 -10.72
C GLY A 27 16.61 5.01 -9.59
N GLY A 28 17.02 4.82 -8.33
CA GLY A 28 16.21 5.24 -7.19
C GLY A 28 16.10 6.76 -7.08
N PRO A 29 15.09 7.29 -6.37
CA PRO A 29 14.96 8.72 -6.15
C PRO A 29 16.25 9.30 -5.54
N ARG A 30 16.70 10.43 -6.09
CA ARG A 30 17.88 11.17 -5.64
C ARG A 30 17.46 12.55 -5.20
N LEU A 31 17.94 12.99 -4.05
CA LEU A 31 17.86 14.37 -3.62
C LEU A 31 19.12 15.12 -4.05
N VAL A 32 18.96 16.29 -4.62
CA VAL A 32 20.06 17.15 -5.05
C VAL A 32 19.95 18.49 -4.36
N ASP A 33 21.02 18.89 -3.71
CA ASP A 33 21.23 20.22 -3.17
C ASP A 33 22.37 20.89 -3.94
N ARG A 34 21.98 21.71 -4.91
CA ARG A 34 22.91 22.46 -5.76
C ARG A 34 23.67 23.53 -4.98
N GLY A 35 23.11 24.05 -3.89
CA GLY A 35 23.74 25.10 -3.07
C GLY A 35 24.89 24.57 -2.22
N ARG A 36 24.81 23.32 -1.75
CA ARG A 36 25.86 22.66 -0.96
C ARG A 36 26.69 21.66 -1.75
N ASP A 37 26.44 21.51 -3.06
CA ASP A 37 27.02 20.48 -3.92
C ASP A 37 26.93 19.09 -3.26
N ALA A 38 25.70 18.76 -2.87
CA ALA A 38 25.38 17.54 -2.16
C ALA A 38 24.29 16.76 -2.89
N THR A 39 24.46 15.45 -2.98
CA THR A 39 23.41 14.57 -3.51
C THR A 39 23.23 13.34 -2.64
N PHE A 40 22.00 12.99 -2.36
CA PHE A 40 21.61 11.89 -1.50
C PHE A 40 20.75 10.90 -2.27
N SER A 41 21.04 9.61 -2.21
CA SER A 41 20.27 8.59 -2.95
C SER A 41 20.18 7.31 -2.13
N GLN A 42 19.04 6.62 -2.21
CA GLN A 42 18.94 5.27 -1.65
C GLN A 42 19.65 4.28 -2.57
N ILE A 43 20.39 3.35 -1.98
CA ILE A 43 21.09 2.30 -2.70
C ILE A 43 20.30 1.01 -2.51
N ASN A 44 20.01 0.32 -3.61
CA ASN A 44 19.35 -0.98 -3.56
C ASN A 44 20.23 -1.99 -2.81
N GLY A 45 19.73 -2.44 -1.66
CA GLY A 45 20.40 -3.39 -0.79
C GLY A 45 20.03 -3.10 0.66
N SER A 46 19.35 -4.04 1.33
CA SER A 46 19.20 -3.94 2.78
C SER A 46 20.58 -4.08 3.41
N ALA A 47 20.97 -3.10 4.23
CA ALA A 47 22.01 -3.35 5.20
C ALA A 47 21.50 -4.44 6.15
N ALA A 48 22.29 -5.49 6.37
CA ALA A 48 21.90 -6.66 7.14
C ALA A 48 21.15 -6.29 8.44
N GLY A 49 19.93 -6.81 8.62
CA GLY A 49 19.08 -6.52 9.79
C GLY A 49 17.99 -5.47 9.57
N GLY A 50 17.48 -5.30 8.34
CA GLY A 50 16.32 -4.44 8.06
C GLY A 50 16.62 -2.95 8.03
N SER A 51 17.89 -2.57 7.82
CA SER A 51 18.30 -1.18 7.64
C SER A 51 18.40 -0.83 6.15
N ASP A 52 18.15 0.44 5.84
CA ASP A 52 18.33 1.04 4.52
C ASP A 52 19.73 1.65 4.40
N LEU A 53 20.34 1.50 3.23
CA LEU A 53 21.63 2.10 2.88
C LEU A 53 21.43 3.25 1.90
N PHE A 54 22.01 4.41 2.22
CA PHE A 54 21.98 5.59 1.39
C PHE A 54 23.40 6.05 1.05
N HIS A 55 23.52 6.73 -0.08
CA HIS A 55 24.74 7.36 -0.55
C HIS A 55 24.59 8.87 -0.52
N LEU A 56 25.39 9.52 0.33
CA LEU A 56 25.58 10.96 0.32
C LEU A 56 26.89 11.28 -0.40
N MET A 57 26.81 11.90 -1.57
CA MET A 57 27.93 12.56 -2.23
C MET A 57 27.95 14.01 -1.79
N TRP A 58 29.04 14.49 -1.20
CA TRP A 58 29.14 15.89 -0.75
C TRP A 58 30.59 16.38 -0.83
N ARG A 59 30.84 17.49 -1.54
CA ARG A 59 32.20 18.05 -1.73
C ARG A 59 33.20 17.01 -2.28
N GLY A 60 32.75 16.19 -3.23
CA GLY A 60 33.54 15.09 -3.78
C GLY A 60 33.77 13.89 -2.84
N LEU A 61 33.23 13.90 -1.62
CA LEU A 61 33.30 12.78 -0.69
C LEU A 61 32.13 11.82 -0.93
N SER A 62 32.44 10.52 -1.01
CA SER A 62 31.45 9.44 -0.95
C SER A 62 31.24 9.03 0.51
N ILE A 63 30.02 9.25 1.01
CA ILE A 63 29.65 9.07 2.41
C ILE A 63 28.43 8.13 2.48
N PRO A 64 28.62 6.86 2.86
CA PRO A 64 27.49 5.98 3.08
C PRO A 64 26.77 6.32 4.39
N VAL A 65 25.44 6.28 4.36
CA VAL A 65 24.56 6.55 5.49
C VAL A 65 23.69 5.32 5.70
N VAL A 66 23.66 4.79 6.93
CA VAL A 66 22.83 3.63 7.28
C VAL A 66 21.77 4.08 8.25
N ALA A 67 20.51 3.86 7.91
CA ALA A 67 19.39 4.20 8.78
C ALA A 67 18.36 3.07 8.81
N PHE A 68 17.55 3.00 9.86
CA PHE A 68 16.37 2.15 9.87
C PHE A 68 15.16 2.96 10.36
N LYS A 69 13.98 2.55 9.92
CA LYS A 69 12.73 3.16 10.31
C LYS A 69 12.05 2.36 11.41
N ARG A 70 11.35 3.07 12.30
CA ARG A 70 10.50 2.49 13.33
C ARG A 70 9.24 3.33 13.45
N GLU A 71 8.09 2.67 13.43
CA GLU A 71 6.83 3.30 13.75
C GLU A 71 6.75 3.52 15.27
N ALA A 72 6.31 4.71 15.65
CA ALA A 72 6.11 5.14 17.02
C ALA A 72 4.78 5.88 17.15
N VAL A 73 4.32 6.04 18.38
CA VAL A 73 3.17 6.91 18.68
C VAL A 73 3.68 8.02 19.56
N ASN A 74 3.40 9.28 19.20
CA ASN A 74 3.75 10.42 20.01
C ASN A 74 2.96 10.34 21.35
N PRO A 75 3.63 10.27 22.51
CA PRO A 75 2.94 10.10 23.79
C PRO A 75 2.13 11.33 24.22
N GLY A 76 2.38 12.50 23.62
CA GLY A 76 1.64 13.74 23.88
C GLY A 76 0.42 13.93 22.97
N SER A 77 0.55 13.68 21.67
CA SER A 77 -0.54 13.88 20.69
C SER A 77 -1.33 12.61 20.35
N GLY A 78 -0.79 11.42 20.65
CA GLY A 78 -1.36 10.14 20.23
C GLY A 78 -1.24 9.84 18.73
N GLU A 79 -0.58 10.71 17.97
CA GLU A 79 -0.42 10.55 16.52
C GLU A 79 0.70 9.56 16.18
N ALA A 80 0.54 8.85 15.07
CA ALA A 80 1.59 8.00 14.53
C ALA A 80 2.76 8.84 14.02
N GLU A 81 3.97 8.50 14.46
CA GLU A 81 5.24 9.08 14.02
C GLU A 81 6.11 7.99 13.37
N ILE A 82 6.95 8.38 12.41
CA ILE A 82 7.99 7.53 11.84
C ILE A 82 9.34 8.05 12.30
N HIS A 83 10.03 7.25 13.11
CA HIS A 83 11.37 7.54 13.61
C HIS A 83 12.41 6.89 12.69
N ILE A 84 13.26 7.72 12.10
CA ILE A 84 14.36 7.29 11.23
C ILE A 84 15.65 7.36 12.06
N HIS A 85 16.21 6.22 12.42
CA HIS A 85 17.41 6.16 13.25
C HIS A 85 18.66 6.03 12.38
N ILE A 86 19.52 7.05 12.41
CA ILE A 86 20.85 6.98 11.80
C ILE A 86 21.74 6.12 12.69
N THR A 87 22.18 4.99 12.15
CA THR A 87 23.10 4.06 12.82
C THR A 87 24.55 4.34 12.45
N ALA A 88 24.81 4.87 11.25
CA ALA A 88 26.14 5.28 10.84
C ALA A 88 26.13 6.30 9.69
N VAL A 89 27.15 7.17 9.66
CA VAL A 89 27.50 8.07 8.55
C VAL A 89 29.00 7.94 8.31
N GLY A 90 29.41 7.60 7.10
CA GLY A 90 30.81 7.28 6.77
C GLY A 90 31.17 5.83 7.13
N LYS A 91 32.12 5.61 8.03
CA LYS A 91 32.62 4.24 8.30
C LYS A 91 31.60 3.41 9.10
N SER A 92 30.99 2.43 8.45
CA SER A 92 30.09 1.44 9.07
C SER A 92 30.51 0.01 8.71
N ARG A 93 30.37 -0.95 9.64
CA ARG A 93 30.52 -2.39 9.32
C ARG A 93 29.54 -2.85 8.24
N TYR A 94 28.40 -2.16 8.12
CA TYR A 94 27.36 -2.43 7.14
C TYR A 94 27.72 -1.85 5.76
N ALA A 95 28.36 -0.67 5.74
CA ALA A 95 28.89 -0.07 4.51
C ALA A 95 30.21 -0.72 4.05
N ALA A 96 30.96 -1.39 4.94
CA ALA A 96 32.16 -2.14 4.57
C ALA A 96 31.88 -3.33 3.64
N ARG A 97 30.61 -3.76 3.55
CA ARG A 97 30.14 -4.78 2.61
C ARG A 97 29.50 -4.20 1.34
N SER A 98 29.33 -2.87 1.25
CA SER A 98 28.86 -2.23 0.03
C SER A 98 30.05 -1.81 -0.84
N GLU A 99 29.83 -1.64 -2.15
CA GLU A 99 30.85 -1.21 -3.11
C GLU A 99 31.33 0.24 -2.90
N LEU A 100 30.79 0.94 -1.88
CA LEU A 100 31.07 2.34 -1.62
C LEU A 100 32.38 2.50 -0.86
N LYS A 101 33.30 3.29 -1.43
CA LYS A 101 34.51 3.71 -0.73
C LYS A 101 34.16 4.72 0.36
N ALA A 102 33.96 4.24 1.58
CA ALA A 102 33.64 5.10 2.72
C ALA A 102 34.76 6.11 3.02
N SER A 103 34.46 7.40 2.90
CA SER A 103 35.39 8.48 3.28
C SER A 103 35.56 8.54 4.80
N ARG A 104 36.80 8.79 5.27
CA ARG A 104 37.04 9.10 6.69
C ARG A 104 36.62 10.53 6.98
N LEU A 105 35.68 10.72 7.91
CA LEU A 105 35.20 12.04 8.33
C LEU A 105 35.85 12.42 9.66
N SER A 106 36.35 13.67 9.76
CA SER A 106 36.98 14.19 10.98
C SER A 106 36.45 15.58 11.35
N GLY A 107 36.38 15.85 12.65
CA GLY A 107 36.04 17.18 13.17
C GLY A 107 34.71 17.72 12.65
N SER A 108 34.70 19.00 12.27
CA SER A 108 33.52 19.72 11.77
C SER A 108 32.90 19.12 10.50
N ILE A 109 33.69 18.43 9.68
CA ILE A 109 33.18 17.75 8.47
C ILE A 109 32.26 16.58 8.86
N ARG A 110 32.58 15.88 9.96
CA ARG A 110 31.72 14.82 10.47
C ARG A 110 30.38 15.39 10.88
N ASP A 111 30.35 16.37 11.78
CA ASP A 111 29.10 16.99 12.25
C ASP A 111 28.23 17.51 11.11
N ALA A 112 28.82 18.18 10.12
CA ALA A 112 28.10 18.67 8.95
C ALA A 112 27.54 17.55 8.07
N ALA A 113 28.27 16.46 7.86
CA ALA A 113 27.77 15.29 7.12
C ALA A 113 26.59 14.61 7.83
N HIS A 114 26.62 14.54 9.16
CA HIS A 114 25.50 14.03 9.97
C HIS A 114 24.25 14.92 9.85
N GLN A 115 24.41 16.24 9.92
CA GLN A 115 23.30 17.18 9.72
C GLN A 115 22.73 17.08 8.30
N LEU A 116 23.59 17.01 7.28
CA LEU A 116 23.17 16.90 5.89
C LEU A 116 22.44 15.57 5.60
N ALA A 117 22.93 14.47 6.19
CA ALA A 117 22.25 13.18 6.12
C ALA A 117 20.88 13.21 6.82
N ALA A 118 20.78 13.84 7.99
CA ALA A 118 19.52 13.96 8.70
C ALA A 118 18.50 14.82 7.96
N GLU A 119 18.93 15.95 7.42
CA GLU A 119 18.09 16.82 6.58
C GLU A 119 17.61 16.08 5.32
N ALA A 120 18.52 15.40 4.62
CA ALA A 120 18.17 14.62 3.44
C ALA A 120 17.21 13.46 3.78
N LEU A 121 17.40 12.75 4.89
CA LEU A 121 16.49 11.69 5.33
C LEU A 121 15.10 12.21 5.70
N LEU A 122 15.01 13.38 6.34
CA LEU A 122 13.71 14.02 6.60
C LEU A 122 12.99 14.35 5.30
N ILE A 123 13.70 14.88 4.30
CA ILE A 123 13.12 15.24 2.99
C ILE A 123 12.78 13.99 2.18
N PHE A 124 13.61 12.96 2.26
CA PHE A 124 13.38 11.68 1.63
C PHE A 124 12.18 10.95 2.25
N GLY A 125 11.96 11.05 3.57
CA GLY A 125 10.88 10.33 4.24
C GLY A 125 11.00 8.80 4.07
N SER A 126 9.86 8.09 4.02
CA SER A 126 9.85 6.66 3.68
C SER A 126 9.62 6.39 2.19
N TRP A 127 9.00 7.32 1.45
CA TRP A 127 8.62 7.14 0.04
C TRP A 127 9.17 8.20 -0.91
N GLY A 128 10.19 8.95 -0.50
CA GLY A 128 10.73 10.09 -1.26
C GLY A 128 9.91 11.38 -1.09
N ASP A 129 9.05 11.47 -0.07
CA ASP A 129 7.98 12.47 0.05
C ASP A 129 7.88 13.12 1.45
N GLY A 130 8.96 13.13 2.22
CA GLY A 130 8.94 13.60 3.62
C GLY A 130 8.47 15.03 3.83
N LEU A 131 8.59 15.89 2.80
CA LEU A 131 8.06 17.26 2.79
C LEU A 131 6.52 17.35 2.70
N SER A 132 5.83 16.24 2.45
CA SER A 132 4.36 16.18 2.34
C SER A 132 3.65 16.04 3.69
N PHE A 133 4.40 15.75 4.76
CA PHE A 133 3.88 15.46 6.08
C PHE A 133 4.11 16.64 7.04
N PRO A 134 3.25 16.80 8.06
CA PRO A 134 3.45 17.84 9.06
C PRO A 134 4.79 17.65 9.77
N ASP A 135 5.36 18.76 10.23
CA ASP A 135 6.56 18.71 11.06
C ASP A 135 6.32 17.82 12.29
N GLY A 136 7.29 16.96 12.60
CA GLY A 136 7.17 15.96 13.66
C GLY A 136 6.70 14.57 13.22
N TYR A 137 6.01 14.45 12.07
CA TYR A 137 5.60 13.14 11.53
C TYR A 137 6.80 12.25 11.21
N PHE A 138 7.81 12.81 10.54
CA PHE A 138 9.13 12.21 10.46
C PHE A 138 10.06 12.87 11.47
N ALA A 139 10.74 12.03 12.27
CA ALA A 139 11.81 12.46 13.14
C ALA A 139 13.06 11.65 12.84
N VAL A 140 14.18 12.32 12.58
CA VAL A 140 15.48 11.64 12.44
C VAL A 140 16.20 11.66 13.78
N GLU A 141 16.52 10.48 14.29
CA GLU A 141 17.34 10.31 15.48
C GLU A 141 18.77 9.89 15.10
N ASP A 142 19.75 10.71 15.45
CA ASP A 142 21.16 10.41 15.26
C ASP A 142 21.82 10.10 16.61
N ASN A 143 22.15 8.82 16.79
CA ASN A 143 22.84 8.32 17.99
C ASN A 143 24.32 8.01 17.73
N SER A 144 24.80 8.18 16.49
CA SER A 144 26.07 7.63 16.02
C SER A 144 27.30 8.48 16.36
N ILE A 145 27.09 9.65 16.98
CA ILE A 145 28.12 10.59 17.44
C ILE A 145 28.24 10.67 18.98
N GLY A 146 27.65 9.72 19.71
CA GLY A 146 27.73 9.65 21.19
C GLY A 146 26.85 10.67 21.93
N LYS A 147 26.11 11.51 21.20
CA LYS A 147 25.04 12.38 21.71
C LYS A 147 23.78 12.09 20.90
N ARG A 148 22.65 11.81 21.56
CA ARG A 148 21.35 11.65 20.90
C ARG A 148 20.90 13.01 20.39
N ARG A 149 20.87 13.19 19.07
CA ARG A 149 20.26 14.36 18.41
C ARG A 149 18.97 13.92 17.73
N ARG A 150 17.90 14.70 17.91
CA ARG A 150 16.63 14.53 17.20
C ARG A 150 16.46 15.71 16.26
N TYR A 151 16.21 15.42 14.99
CA TYR A 151 15.93 16.42 13.97
C TYR A 151 14.51 16.24 13.43
N THR A 152 13.88 17.36 13.15
CA THR A 152 12.57 17.50 12.50
C THR A 152 12.71 18.50 11.36
N MET A 153 11.67 18.69 10.55
CA MET A 153 11.69 19.66 9.45
C MET A 153 12.00 21.07 9.97
N SER A 154 11.44 21.46 11.12
CA SER A 154 11.74 22.74 11.77
C SER A 154 13.21 22.91 12.18
N SER A 155 13.93 21.82 12.45
CA SER A 155 15.37 21.86 12.79
C SER A 155 16.23 22.45 11.67
N PHE A 156 15.72 22.44 10.43
CA PHE A 156 16.38 22.95 9.23
C PHE A 156 15.65 24.16 8.62
N GLY A 157 14.70 24.76 9.35
CA GLY A 157 13.99 25.95 8.88
C GLY A 157 12.87 25.66 7.86
N TYR A 158 12.40 24.41 7.77
CA TYR A 158 11.20 24.05 6.99
C TYR A 158 9.89 24.35 7.76
N THR A 159 9.91 25.27 8.73
CA THR A 159 8.75 25.67 9.53
C THR A 159 7.61 26.15 8.63
N GLY A 160 6.43 25.54 8.76
CA GLY A 160 5.26 25.88 7.93
C GLY A 160 5.23 25.19 6.57
N ALA A 161 5.95 24.08 6.37
CA ALA A 161 5.78 23.21 5.21
C ALA A 161 4.43 22.48 5.24
N SER A 162 3.32 23.21 5.09
CA SER A 162 2.11 22.68 4.48
C SER A 162 2.27 22.76 2.95
N ARG A 163 3.05 21.81 2.40
CA ARG A 163 3.28 21.48 0.97
C ARG A 163 3.97 22.54 0.05
N PRO A 164 4.94 22.15 -0.83
CA PRO A 164 5.37 23.01 -1.96
C PRO A 164 5.42 22.26 -3.35
N PRO A 165 5.74 22.92 -4.48
CA PRO A 165 4.84 23.37 -5.55
C PRO A 165 4.73 22.44 -6.79
N ASN A 166 5.31 21.23 -6.75
CA ASN A 166 5.42 20.37 -7.95
C ASN A 166 4.80 18.98 -7.80
N TYR A 167 4.47 18.54 -6.59
CA TYR A 167 3.69 17.30 -6.41
C TYR A 167 2.27 17.49 -6.93
N SER A 168 1.62 18.61 -6.62
CA SER A 168 0.34 18.97 -7.23
C SER A 168 0.47 19.13 -8.74
N ARG A 169 1.57 19.66 -9.29
CA ARG A 169 1.68 19.86 -10.74
C ARG A 169 1.88 18.54 -11.49
N LYS A 170 2.73 17.62 -11.01
CA LYS A 170 2.93 16.31 -11.64
C LYS A 170 1.76 15.38 -11.39
N LEU A 171 1.22 15.35 -10.17
CA LEU A 171 0.01 14.59 -9.88
C LEU A 171 -1.17 15.16 -10.67
N LYS A 172 -1.41 16.49 -10.65
CA LYS A 172 -2.45 17.13 -11.48
C LYS A 172 -2.21 16.92 -12.97
N ALA A 173 -0.97 16.96 -13.47
CA ALA A 173 -0.70 16.68 -14.89
C ALA A 173 -0.98 15.21 -15.23
N THR A 174 -0.62 14.27 -14.37
CA THR A 174 -0.94 12.84 -14.54
C THR A 174 -2.44 12.61 -14.42
N GLU A 175 -3.10 13.19 -13.41
CA GLU A 175 -4.54 13.16 -13.24
C GLU A 175 -5.26 13.77 -14.44
N GLU A 176 -4.82 14.93 -14.92
CA GLU A 176 -5.39 15.62 -16.07
C GLU A 176 -5.15 14.81 -17.35
N SER A 177 -3.97 14.21 -17.53
CA SER A 177 -3.69 13.30 -18.64
C SER A 177 -4.58 12.07 -18.60
N ILE A 178 -4.82 11.49 -17.43
CA ILE A 178 -5.68 10.32 -17.24
C ILE A 178 -7.15 10.68 -17.49
N ARG A 179 -7.61 11.83 -16.97
CA ARG A 179 -8.97 12.34 -17.22
C ARG A 179 -9.16 12.65 -18.71
N ARG A 180 -8.16 13.27 -19.35
CA ARG A 180 -8.18 13.58 -20.78
C ARG A 180 -8.24 12.30 -21.62
N GLN A 181 -7.46 11.28 -21.28
CA GLN A 181 -7.52 9.98 -21.95
C GLN A 181 -8.94 9.38 -21.89
N ALA A 182 -9.64 9.48 -20.75
CA ALA A 182 -11.01 8.96 -20.64
C ALA A 182 -11.99 9.69 -21.59
N ILE A 183 -11.82 11.00 -21.75
CA ILE A 183 -12.62 11.83 -22.67
C ILE A 183 -12.23 11.53 -24.13
N GLU A 184 -10.94 11.42 -24.43
CA GLU A 184 -10.46 11.07 -25.77
C GLU A 184 -10.93 9.67 -26.19
N GLU A 185 -10.96 8.70 -25.29
CA GLU A 185 -11.51 7.36 -25.52
C GLU A 185 -13.03 7.36 -25.75
N SER A 186 -13.74 8.42 -25.34
CA SER A 186 -15.18 8.56 -25.57
C SER A 186 -15.51 9.28 -26.89
N TRP A 187 -14.53 9.87 -27.57
CA TRP A 187 -14.76 10.61 -28.80
C TRP A 187 -15.16 9.70 -29.97
N GLY A 188 -16.14 10.16 -30.76
CA GLY A 188 -16.67 9.41 -31.91
C GLY A 188 -17.54 8.22 -31.55
N LEU A 189 -17.77 7.96 -30.26
CA LEU A 189 -18.71 6.94 -29.80
C LEU A 189 -20.14 7.47 -29.78
N SER A 190 -21.12 6.56 -29.79
CA SER A 190 -22.50 6.90 -29.48
C SER A 190 -22.61 7.43 -28.04
N ALA A 191 -23.62 8.26 -27.75
CA ALA A 191 -23.85 8.80 -26.42
C ALA A 191 -23.85 7.73 -25.30
N PRO A 192 -24.56 6.58 -25.44
CA PRO A 192 -24.49 5.51 -24.44
C PRO A 192 -23.08 4.94 -24.25
N ASP A 193 -22.35 4.69 -25.34
CA ASP A 193 -21.01 4.10 -25.28
C ASP A 193 -19.98 5.08 -24.68
N ALA A 194 -20.09 6.37 -25.02
CA ALA A 194 -19.27 7.43 -24.45
C ALA A 194 -19.49 7.56 -22.93
N VAL A 195 -20.75 7.55 -22.48
CA VAL A 195 -21.09 7.53 -21.05
C VAL A 195 -20.48 6.30 -20.36
N PHE A 196 -20.59 5.13 -20.97
CA PHE A 196 -20.01 3.91 -20.41
C PHE A 196 -18.49 3.97 -20.25
N VAL A 197 -17.75 4.52 -21.22
CA VAL A 197 -16.29 4.67 -21.12
C VAL A 197 -15.90 5.48 -19.89
N ILE A 198 -16.57 6.61 -19.67
CA ILE A 198 -16.28 7.51 -18.54
C ILE A 198 -16.65 6.86 -17.21
N VAL A 199 -17.80 6.19 -17.16
CA VAL A 199 -18.24 5.42 -15.99
C VAL A 199 -17.27 4.30 -15.66
N LEU A 200 -16.87 3.50 -16.65
CA LEU A 200 -15.91 2.42 -16.48
C LEU A 200 -14.55 2.94 -16.01
N HIS A 201 -14.11 4.09 -16.53
CA HIS A 201 -12.92 4.78 -16.05
C HIS A 201 -13.03 5.14 -14.56
N ASN A 202 -14.14 5.75 -14.16
CA ASN A 202 -14.39 6.11 -12.76
C ASN A 202 -14.38 4.88 -11.86
N HIS A 203 -14.98 3.76 -12.27
CA HIS A 203 -14.95 2.48 -11.55
C HIS A 203 -13.52 1.94 -11.39
N ARG A 204 -12.72 1.96 -12.47
CA ARG A 204 -11.31 1.54 -12.43
C ARG A 204 -10.50 2.34 -11.41
N ARG A 205 -10.80 3.63 -11.27
CA ARG A 205 -10.08 4.53 -10.35
C ARG A 205 -10.53 4.40 -8.90
N ALA A 206 -11.84 4.24 -8.67
CA ALA A 206 -12.37 3.95 -7.34
C ALA A 206 -11.75 2.68 -6.73
N MET A 207 -11.44 1.66 -7.56
CA MET A 207 -10.79 0.44 -7.09
C MET A 207 -9.30 0.59 -6.75
N VAL A 208 -8.61 1.60 -7.31
CA VAL A 208 -7.15 1.76 -7.14
C VAL A 208 -6.81 2.74 -6.02
N SER A 209 -7.74 3.58 -5.57
CA SER A 209 -7.47 4.60 -4.54
C SER A 209 -8.74 5.33 -4.10
N TYR A 210 -8.77 5.82 -2.84
CA TYR A 210 -9.72 6.81 -2.30
C TYR A 210 -9.59 8.20 -2.96
N ASN A 211 -9.43 8.26 -4.28
CA ASN A 211 -9.13 9.46 -5.05
C ASN A 211 -10.36 9.96 -5.82
N ASP A 212 -11.40 10.35 -5.08
CA ASP A 212 -12.64 10.91 -5.66
C ASP A 212 -12.36 12.13 -6.57
N HIS A 213 -11.31 12.89 -6.26
CA HIS A 213 -10.87 14.03 -7.05
C HIS A 213 -10.46 13.68 -8.49
N MET A 214 -10.21 12.41 -8.81
CA MET A 214 -9.84 11.94 -10.15
C MET A 214 -11.04 11.52 -11.01
N ARG A 215 -12.26 11.54 -10.48
CA ARG A 215 -13.46 11.20 -11.24
C ARG A 215 -13.66 12.21 -12.38
N VAL A 216 -13.99 11.69 -13.55
CA VAL A 216 -14.37 12.48 -14.72
C VAL A 216 -15.87 12.70 -14.67
N ALA A 217 -16.29 13.96 -14.76
CA ALA A 217 -17.69 14.33 -14.91
C ALA A 217 -18.20 13.81 -16.27
N VAL A 218 -19.32 13.08 -16.27
CA VAL A 218 -19.82 12.44 -17.50
C VAL A 218 -20.29 13.49 -18.49
N GLU A 219 -20.81 14.64 -18.03
CA GLU A 219 -21.18 15.76 -18.90
C GLU A 219 -20.02 16.22 -19.79
N ALA A 220 -18.76 16.05 -19.34
CA ALA A 220 -17.58 16.50 -20.07
C ALA A 220 -17.33 15.71 -21.38
N GLY A 221 -17.86 14.49 -21.50
CA GLY A 221 -17.72 13.68 -22.73
C GLY A 221 -18.99 13.60 -23.57
N VAL A 222 -20.13 14.07 -23.07
CA VAL A 222 -21.43 14.07 -23.76
C VAL A 222 -22.22 15.36 -23.46
N PRO A 223 -21.72 16.53 -23.88
CA PRO A 223 -22.27 17.83 -23.47
C PRO A 223 -23.68 18.12 -23.99
N ASP A 224 -24.12 17.42 -25.03
CA ASP A 224 -25.40 17.68 -25.72
C ASP A 224 -26.60 16.95 -25.11
N LEU A 225 -26.39 16.10 -24.10
CA LEU A 225 -27.46 15.34 -23.44
C LEU A 225 -28.16 16.16 -22.35
N GLY A 226 -29.49 16.07 -22.30
CA GLY A 226 -30.27 16.61 -21.19
C GLY A 226 -29.98 15.88 -19.87
N PRO A 227 -30.12 16.55 -18.71
CA PRO A 227 -29.73 15.99 -17.41
C PRO A 227 -30.48 14.71 -17.02
N GLU A 228 -31.77 14.59 -17.38
CA GLU A 228 -32.55 13.38 -17.11
C GLU A 228 -32.10 12.18 -17.93
N GLU A 229 -31.81 12.39 -19.21
CA GLU A 229 -31.33 11.35 -20.11
C GLU A 229 -29.94 10.88 -19.69
N LEU A 230 -29.07 11.83 -19.33
CA LEU A 230 -27.75 11.57 -18.83
C LEU A 230 -27.78 10.73 -17.54
N THR A 231 -28.65 11.07 -16.58
CA THR A 231 -28.81 10.30 -15.33
C THR A 231 -29.19 8.84 -15.61
N LYS A 232 -30.19 8.61 -16.48
CA LYS A 232 -30.63 7.26 -16.87
C LYS A 232 -29.54 6.47 -17.61
N LEU A 233 -28.69 7.14 -18.39
CA LEU A 233 -27.56 6.50 -19.06
C LEU A 233 -26.45 6.15 -18.07
N GLN A 234 -26.13 7.05 -17.13
CA GLN A 234 -25.17 6.81 -16.06
C GLN A 234 -25.57 5.62 -15.19
N GLU A 235 -26.83 5.55 -14.72
CA GLU A 235 -27.32 4.42 -13.92
C GLU A 235 -27.19 3.07 -14.64
N ARG A 236 -27.46 3.04 -15.96
CA ARG A 236 -27.30 1.84 -16.78
C ARG A 236 -25.83 1.47 -16.98
N ALA A 237 -24.98 2.45 -17.24
CA ALA A 237 -23.55 2.25 -17.39
C ALA A 237 -22.91 1.78 -16.07
N ASP A 238 -23.30 2.37 -14.95
CA ASP A 238 -22.85 1.99 -13.60
C ASP A 238 -23.26 0.55 -13.29
N ARG A 239 -24.49 0.17 -13.66
CA ARG A 239 -24.96 -1.21 -13.52
C ARG A 239 -24.12 -2.18 -14.36
N LEU A 240 -23.84 -1.85 -15.61
CA LEU A 240 -23.01 -2.67 -16.50
C LEU A 240 -21.57 -2.79 -15.96
N ALA A 241 -20.97 -1.68 -15.52
CA ALA A 241 -19.62 -1.64 -14.96
C ALA A 241 -19.51 -2.37 -13.61
N SER A 242 -20.47 -2.16 -12.70
CA SER A 242 -20.52 -2.83 -11.39
C SER A 242 -20.68 -4.34 -11.51
N ASN A 243 -21.47 -4.81 -12.48
CA ASN A 243 -21.69 -6.23 -12.74
C ASN A 243 -20.60 -6.87 -13.62
N SER A 244 -19.64 -6.10 -14.14
CA SER A 244 -18.58 -6.61 -15.02
C SER A 244 -17.85 -7.83 -14.45
N SER A 245 -17.51 -7.81 -13.16
CA SER A 245 -16.83 -8.94 -12.51
C SER A 245 -17.68 -10.21 -12.51
N ARG A 246 -19.01 -10.10 -12.34
CA ARG A 246 -19.92 -11.25 -12.43
C ARG A 246 -19.89 -11.87 -13.82
N TYR A 247 -20.00 -11.05 -14.87
CA TYR A 247 -19.92 -11.52 -16.25
C TYR A 247 -18.54 -12.11 -16.58
N GLY A 248 -17.46 -11.50 -16.05
CA GLY A 248 -16.10 -12.00 -16.16
C GLY A 248 -15.94 -13.39 -15.54
N THR A 249 -16.51 -13.62 -14.35
CA THR A 249 -16.54 -14.94 -13.71
C THR A 249 -17.29 -15.95 -14.57
N THR A 250 -18.51 -15.62 -15.01
CA THR A 250 -19.31 -16.50 -15.88
C THR A 250 -18.56 -16.91 -17.15
N HIS A 251 -17.88 -15.96 -17.80
CA HIS A 251 -17.04 -16.26 -18.95
C HIS A 251 -15.86 -17.19 -18.62
N LEU A 252 -15.16 -16.91 -17.51
CA LEU A 252 -14.03 -17.73 -17.07
C LEU A 252 -14.43 -19.13 -16.60
N ASP A 253 -15.69 -19.31 -16.19
CA ASP A 253 -16.26 -20.59 -15.80
C ASP A 253 -16.78 -21.40 -17.01
N GLY A 254 -16.54 -20.90 -18.24
CA GLY A 254 -16.69 -21.65 -19.50
C GLY A 254 -17.80 -21.14 -20.41
N GLU A 255 -18.54 -20.10 -20.03
CA GLU A 255 -19.60 -19.55 -20.89
C GLU A 255 -19.01 -18.78 -22.09
N SER A 256 -19.65 -18.93 -23.24
CA SER A 256 -19.19 -18.28 -24.47
C SER A 256 -19.35 -16.77 -24.40
N VAL A 257 -18.44 -16.05 -25.05
CA VAL A 257 -18.46 -14.57 -25.10
C VAL A 257 -19.82 -14.04 -25.58
N GLU A 258 -20.40 -14.63 -26.63
CA GLU A 258 -21.66 -14.15 -27.19
C GLU A 258 -22.87 -14.43 -26.28
N SER A 259 -22.86 -15.53 -25.52
CA SER A 259 -23.90 -15.82 -24.52
C SER A 259 -23.84 -14.79 -23.38
N VAL A 260 -22.65 -14.55 -22.84
CA VAL A 260 -22.47 -13.56 -21.76
C VAL A 260 -22.84 -12.16 -22.24
N ILE A 261 -22.45 -11.76 -23.45
CA ILE A 261 -22.85 -10.48 -24.05
C ILE A 261 -24.38 -10.38 -24.20
N SER A 262 -25.05 -11.48 -24.58
CA SER A 262 -26.52 -11.51 -24.64
C SER A 262 -27.15 -11.22 -23.28
N THR A 263 -26.64 -11.85 -22.21
CA THR A 263 -27.08 -11.56 -20.82
C THR A 263 -26.80 -10.11 -20.44
N MET A 264 -25.61 -9.58 -20.75
CA MET A 264 -25.26 -8.19 -20.48
C MET A 264 -26.20 -7.20 -21.18
N SER A 265 -26.57 -7.51 -22.43
CA SER A 265 -27.49 -6.70 -23.21
C SER A 265 -28.92 -6.74 -22.68
N ALA A 266 -29.36 -7.86 -22.10
CA ALA A 266 -30.66 -7.95 -21.44
C ALA A 266 -30.67 -7.18 -20.11
N ASP A 267 -29.59 -7.28 -19.33
CA ASP A 267 -29.48 -6.66 -18.00
C ASP A 267 -29.30 -5.12 -18.07
N ALA A 268 -28.56 -4.64 -19.07
CA ALA A 268 -28.25 -3.22 -19.28
C ALA A 268 -28.30 -2.87 -20.77
N PRO A 269 -29.51 -2.67 -21.34
CA PRO A 269 -29.68 -2.45 -22.77
C PRO A 269 -29.27 -1.04 -23.23
N GLY A 270 -28.89 -0.95 -24.51
CA GLY A 270 -28.68 0.32 -25.22
C GLY A 270 -27.22 0.66 -25.51
N PHE A 271 -26.29 -0.27 -25.28
CA PHE A 271 -24.88 -0.11 -25.66
C PHE A 271 -24.56 -0.88 -26.94
N SER A 272 -23.46 -0.53 -27.61
CA SER A 272 -22.97 -1.30 -28.75
C SER A 272 -22.37 -2.63 -28.33
N HIS A 273 -22.26 -3.56 -29.29
CA HIS A 273 -21.61 -4.87 -29.08
C HIS A 273 -20.17 -4.71 -28.56
N GLU A 274 -19.43 -3.74 -29.08
CA GLU A 274 -18.07 -3.44 -28.65
C GLU A 274 -17.99 -2.94 -27.21
N THR A 275 -18.98 -2.16 -26.75
CA THR A 275 -19.08 -1.76 -25.34
C THR A 275 -19.30 -2.96 -24.42
N TYR A 276 -20.16 -3.91 -24.81
CA TYR A 276 -20.33 -5.15 -24.04
C TYR A 276 -19.04 -5.98 -24.01
N ARG A 277 -18.31 -6.09 -25.14
CA ARG A 277 -16.99 -6.73 -25.18
C ARG A 277 -15.99 -6.05 -24.24
N ARG A 278 -15.95 -4.72 -24.22
CA ARG A 278 -15.07 -3.94 -23.32
C ARG A 278 -15.40 -4.15 -21.86
N ALA A 279 -16.69 -4.16 -21.52
CA ALA A 279 -17.18 -4.45 -20.18
C ALA A 279 -16.80 -5.87 -19.73
N LEU A 280 -16.95 -6.85 -20.62
CA LEU A 280 -16.58 -8.24 -20.37
C LEU A 280 -15.07 -8.40 -20.17
N ALA A 281 -14.26 -7.85 -21.08
CA ALA A 281 -12.80 -7.89 -20.98
C ALA A 281 -12.30 -7.26 -19.68
N TYR A 282 -12.90 -6.14 -19.26
CA TYR A 282 -12.59 -5.53 -17.96
C TYR A 282 -12.95 -6.46 -16.80
N GLY A 283 -14.16 -7.02 -16.80
CA GLY A 283 -14.60 -7.97 -15.79
C GLY A 283 -13.69 -9.18 -15.67
N THR A 284 -13.34 -9.79 -16.81
CA THR A 284 -12.41 -10.92 -16.88
C THR A 284 -11.03 -10.57 -16.33
N PHE A 285 -10.49 -9.41 -16.69
CA PHE A 285 -9.21 -8.92 -16.15
C PHE A 285 -9.25 -8.75 -14.63
N VAL A 286 -10.31 -8.14 -14.09
CA VAL A 286 -10.48 -7.96 -12.64
C VAL A 286 -10.53 -9.31 -11.93
N VAL A 287 -11.31 -10.26 -12.45
CA VAL A 287 -11.43 -11.60 -11.85
C VAL A 287 -10.10 -12.35 -11.93
N GLN A 288 -9.39 -12.31 -13.05
CA GLN A 288 -8.06 -12.95 -13.18
C GLN A 288 -7.05 -12.35 -12.21
N ARG A 289 -6.93 -11.01 -12.18
CA ARG A 289 -6.03 -10.31 -11.25
C ARG A 289 -6.33 -10.66 -9.80
N ASN A 290 -7.61 -10.71 -9.43
CA ASN A 290 -8.01 -11.09 -8.09
C ASN A 290 -7.73 -12.56 -7.80
N ARG A 291 -7.98 -13.47 -8.76
CA ARG A 291 -7.59 -14.89 -8.66
C ARG A 291 -6.08 -15.03 -8.45
N ASP A 292 -5.26 -14.28 -9.18
CA ASP A 292 -3.80 -14.33 -9.06
C ASP A 292 -3.33 -13.79 -7.71
N SER A 293 -3.85 -12.63 -7.30
CA SER A 293 -3.56 -12.04 -5.97
C SER A 293 -3.98 -12.98 -4.84
N GLU A 294 -5.12 -13.66 -5.02
CA GLU A 294 -5.62 -14.65 -4.07
C GLU A 294 -4.76 -15.92 -4.07
N ARG A 295 -4.22 -16.38 -5.21
CA ARG A 295 -3.25 -17.50 -5.24
C ARG A 295 -2.01 -17.15 -4.44
N GLU A 296 -1.42 -15.98 -4.67
CA GLU A 296 -0.24 -15.51 -3.94
C GLU A 296 -0.51 -15.44 -2.43
N TYR A 297 -1.64 -14.84 -2.06
CA TYR A 297 -2.04 -14.76 -0.66
C TYR A 297 -2.27 -16.14 -0.04
N ARG A 298 -2.91 -17.07 -0.77
CA ARG A 298 -3.13 -18.46 -0.31
C ARG A 298 -1.83 -19.19 -0.08
N VAL A 299 -0.86 -19.06 -1.00
CA VAL A 299 0.45 -19.69 -0.83
C VAL A 299 1.10 -19.21 0.45
N ALA A 300 1.16 -17.88 0.67
CA ALA A 300 1.72 -17.30 1.89
C ALA A 300 0.95 -17.74 3.15
N LEU A 301 -0.38 -17.79 3.09
CA LEU A 301 -1.23 -18.22 4.20
C LEU A 301 -1.03 -19.71 4.54
N ILE A 302 -0.90 -20.57 3.53
CA ILE A 302 -0.64 -22.00 3.71
C ILE A 302 0.76 -22.19 4.28
N GLU A 303 1.79 -21.52 3.75
CA GLU A 303 3.15 -21.57 4.29
C GLU A 303 3.20 -21.11 5.75
N GLN A 304 2.48 -20.04 6.09
CA GLN A 304 2.35 -19.56 7.45
C GLN A 304 1.64 -20.58 8.34
N ALA A 305 0.51 -21.14 7.91
CA ALA A 305 -0.23 -22.16 8.65
C ALA A 305 0.63 -23.39 8.93
N ARG A 306 1.43 -23.83 7.95
CA ARG A 306 2.36 -24.97 8.08
C ARG A 306 3.47 -24.74 9.13
N SER A 307 3.75 -23.48 9.49
CA SER A 307 4.71 -23.14 10.55
C SER A 307 4.12 -23.20 11.96
N TYR A 308 2.79 -23.35 12.09
CA TYR A 308 2.09 -23.35 13.36
C TYR A 308 1.85 -24.77 13.90
N PRO A 309 1.62 -24.90 15.23
CA PRO A 309 1.06 -26.12 15.80
C PRO A 309 -0.27 -26.48 15.12
N LEU A 310 -0.59 -27.77 15.04
CA LEU A 310 -1.76 -28.32 14.32
C LEU A 310 -3.06 -27.53 14.55
N LEU A 311 -3.40 -27.22 15.81
CA LEU A 311 -4.63 -26.50 16.14
C LEU A 311 -4.65 -25.09 15.55
N ASP A 312 -3.58 -24.33 15.73
CA ASP A 312 -3.44 -22.98 15.20
C ASP A 312 -3.36 -22.95 13.66
N ALA A 313 -2.70 -23.95 13.07
CA ALA A 313 -2.62 -24.13 11.63
C ALA A 313 -4.01 -24.33 11.03
N VAL A 314 -4.78 -25.28 11.58
CA VAL A 314 -6.14 -25.57 11.13
C VAL A 314 -7.08 -24.42 11.42
N PHE A 315 -6.98 -23.77 12.60
CA PHE A 315 -7.74 -22.56 12.90
C PHE A 315 -7.52 -21.48 11.85
N THR A 316 -6.26 -21.20 11.49
CA THR A 316 -5.92 -20.15 10.51
C THR A 316 -6.63 -20.38 9.18
N LEU A 317 -6.60 -21.60 8.66
CA LEU A 317 -7.22 -21.94 7.37
C LEU A 317 -8.75 -22.02 7.47
N VAL A 318 -9.30 -22.57 8.55
CA VAL A 318 -10.76 -22.63 8.77
C VAL A 318 -11.34 -21.24 8.95
N TYR A 319 -10.71 -20.39 9.76
CA TYR A 319 -11.11 -19.01 9.98
C TYR A 319 -11.08 -18.20 8.68
N PHE A 320 -9.99 -18.32 7.90
CA PHE A 320 -9.90 -17.69 6.59
C PHE A 320 -11.02 -18.16 5.65
N ASN A 321 -11.25 -19.47 5.57
CA ASN A 321 -12.32 -20.03 4.76
C ASN A 321 -13.70 -19.53 5.21
N GLN A 322 -14.02 -19.52 6.50
CA GLN A 322 -15.33 -19.06 6.97
C GLN A 322 -15.55 -17.56 6.72
N ARG A 323 -14.52 -16.74 6.98
CA ARG A 323 -14.61 -15.30 6.88
C ARG A 323 -14.61 -14.79 5.44
N PHE A 324 -13.89 -15.45 4.55
CA PHE A 324 -13.65 -14.93 3.20
C PHE A 324 -14.19 -15.82 2.08
N SER A 325 -14.62 -17.06 2.31
CA SER A 325 -15.09 -17.98 1.24
C SER A 325 -16.17 -17.42 0.33
N ARG A 326 -17.13 -16.65 0.86
CA ARG A 326 -18.19 -16.02 0.04
C ARG A 326 -17.67 -14.95 -0.93
N ARG A 327 -16.44 -14.46 -0.72
CA ARG A 327 -15.78 -13.43 -1.52
C ARG A 327 -14.54 -13.95 -2.26
N GLN A 328 -14.25 -15.25 -2.17
CA GLN A 328 -13.08 -15.89 -2.78
C GLN A 328 -13.38 -16.30 -4.22
N PHE A 329 -12.43 -16.03 -5.13
CA PHE A 329 -12.50 -16.44 -6.53
C PHE A 329 -11.99 -17.88 -6.75
N LEU A 330 -11.34 -18.48 -5.74
CA LEU A 330 -10.75 -19.81 -5.82
C LEU A 330 -11.40 -20.85 -4.87
N GLY A 331 -12.48 -20.50 -4.16
CA GLY A 331 -13.21 -21.41 -3.25
C GLY A 331 -12.42 -21.81 -1.99
N ALA A 332 -12.96 -22.59 -1.06
CA ALA A 332 -12.26 -22.86 0.20
C ALA A 332 -10.87 -23.53 0.02
N ILE A 333 -9.89 -23.20 0.87
CA ILE A 333 -8.60 -23.89 0.93
C ILE A 333 -8.84 -25.32 1.48
N PRO A 334 -8.46 -26.38 0.75
CA PRO A 334 -8.65 -27.75 1.23
C PRO A 334 -7.61 -28.09 2.31
N LEU A 335 -8.07 -28.38 3.54
CA LEU A 335 -7.19 -28.64 4.68
C LEU A 335 -6.26 -29.84 4.46
N HIS A 336 -6.81 -30.93 3.92
CA HIS A 336 -6.05 -32.17 3.68
C HIS A 336 -4.99 -31.99 2.59
N GLU A 337 -5.23 -31.14 1.59
CA GLU A 337 -4.21 -30.81 0.59
C GLU A 337 -3.13 -29.88 1.17
N ALA A 338 -3.52 -28.94 2.03
CA ALA A 338 -2.60 -27.94 2.58
C ALA A 338 -1.70 -28.48 3.70
N LEU A 339 -2.20 -29.42 4.52
CA LEU A 339 -1.56 -29.87 5.76
C LEU A 339 -1.44 -31.41 5.89
N GLY A 340 -2.00 -32.19 4.96
CA GLY A 340 -2.09 -33.66 5.07
C GLY A 340 -0.77 -34.40 4.97
N ASP A 341 0.28 -33.76 4.47
CA ASP A 341 1.65 -34.29 4.47
C ASP A 341 2.33 -34.14 5.85
N LEU A 342 1.88 -33.20 6.69
CA LEU A 342 2.41 -32.95 8.02
C LEU A 342 1.63 -33.67 9.12
N HIS A 343 0.34 -33.93 8.89
CA HIS A 343 -0.57 -34.41 9.92
C HIS A 343 -1.52 -35.49 9.38
N PRO A 344 -1.84 -36.51 10.18
CA PRO A 344 -2.78 -37.56 9.78
C PRO A 344 -4.21 -37.00 9.65
N SER A 345 -4.98 -37.53 8.69
CA SER A 345 -6.35 -37.08 8.39
C SER A 345 -7.23 -36.95 9.64
N GLY A 346 -7.23 -37.96 10.52
CA GLY A 346 -8.06 -37.93 11.73
C GLY A 346 -7.71 -36.79 12.70
N ALA A 347 -6.44 -36.38 12.76
CA ALA A 347 -6.03 -35.24 13.59
C ALA A 347 -6.42 -33.90 12.96
N LEU A 348 -6.39 -33.80 11.62
CA LEU A 348 -6.89 -32.62 10.90
C LEU A 348 -8.40 -32.45 11.05
N ASP A 349 -9.15 -33.56 11.00
CA ASP A 349 -10.61 -33.53 11.17
C ASP A 349 -11.00 -33.16 12.60
N ASP A 350 -10.33 -33.70 13.62
CA ASP A 350 -10.51 -33.29 15.03
C ASP A 350 -10.18 -31.81 15.25
N ALA A 351 -9.00 -31.37 14.78
CA ALA A 351 -8.59 -29.97 14.88
C ALA A 351 -9.57 -29.03 14.18
N ARG A 352 -10.17 -29.46 13.05
CA ARG A 352 -11.17 -28.69 12.33
C ARG A 352 -12.45 -28.50 13.15
N VAL A 353 -12.93 -29.56 13.81
CA VAL A 353 -14.11 -29.47 14.68
C VAL A 353 -13.84 -28.47 15.79
N ARG A 354 -12.73 -28.62 16.50
CA ARG A 354 -12.35 -27.74 17.61
C ARG A 354 -12.14 -26.29 17.18
N ALA A 355 -11.50 -26.06 16.03
CA ALA A 355 -11.36 -24.72 15.48
C ALA A 355 -12.71 -24.10 15.12
N THR A 356 -13.63 -24.89 14.55
CA THR A 356 -14.98 -24.42 14.22
C THR A 356 -15.76 -24.05 15.48
N GLU A 357 -15.66 -24.83 16.54
CA GLU A 357 -16.28 -24.55 17.84
C GLU A 357 -15.73 -23.25 18.45
N LEU A 358 -14.41 -23.05 18.44
CA LEU A 358 -13.80 -21.79 18.90
C LEU A 358 -14.33 -20.58 18.12
N ILE A 359 -14.41 -20.67 16.79
CA ILE A 359 -14.88 -19.57 15.95
C ILE A 359 -16.36 -19.26 16.22
N GLN A 360 -17.20 -20.29 16.33
CA GLN A 360 -18.62 -20.13 16.65
C GLN A 360 -18.80 -19.49 18.03
N GLU A 361 -18.07 -19.97 19.03
CA GLU A 361 -18.19 -19.43 20.38
C GLU A 361 -17.65 -18.00 20.47
N GLY A 362 -16.54 -17.71 19.78
CA GLY A 362 -16.01 -16.35 19.61
C GLY A 362 -17.01 -15.40 18.95
N SER A 363 -17.82 -15.89 17.99
CA SER A 363 -18.80 -15.09 17.27
C SER A 363 -19.95 -14.55 18.14
N HIS A 364 -20.22 -15.19 19.28
CA HIS A 364 -21.29 -14.81 20.19
C HIS A 364 -20.95 -13.65 21.12
N PHE A 365 -19.69 -13.24 21.19
CA PHE A 365 -19.28 -12.11 22.02
C PHE A 365 -19.47 -10.78 21.28
N ALA A 366 -20.32 -9.90 21.83
CA ALA A 366 -20.49 -8.52 21.40
C ALA A 366 -19.53 -7.63 22.21
N TRP A 367 -18.74 -6.81 21.52
CA TRP A 367 -17.52 -6.24 22.11
C TRP A 367 -17.79 -4.99 22.96
N THR A 368 -17.20 -4.96 24.16
CA THR A 368 -16.65 -3.73 24.78
C THR A 368 -15.20 -4.00 25.22
N PRO A 369 -14.30 -2.99 25.18
CA PRO A 369 -12.89 -3.16 25.59
C PRO A 369 -12.70 -3.66 27.03
N GLU A 370 -13.67 -3.40 27.91
CA GLU A 370 -13.62 -3.76 29.34
C GLU A 370 -13.84 -5.27 29.57
N GLU A 371 -14.60 -5.94 28.71
CA GLU A 371 -14.93 -7.37 28.83
C GLU A 371 -13.92 -8.29 28.10
N THR A 372 -13.02 -7.71 27.30
CA THR A 372 -12.12 -8.45 26.40
C THR A 372 -11.25 -9.47 27.15
N LYS A 373 -10.74 -9.11 28.33
CA LYS A 373 -9.89 -10.02 29.11
C LYS A 373 -10.66 -11.20 29.68
N ALA A 374 -11.86 -10.96 30.20
CA ALA A 374 -12.71 -12.03 30.75
C ALA A 374 -13.16 -13.01 29.66
N GLN A 375 -13.50 -12.49 28.48
CA GLN A 375 -13.88 -13.29 27.31
C GLN A 375 -12.68 -14.10 26.78
N GLN A 376 -11.49 -13.51 26.70
CA GLN A 376 -10.26 -14.23 26.35
C GLN A 376 -9.97 -15.36 27.35
N ASP A 377 -10.06 -15.09 28.65
CA ASP A 377 -9.78 -16.09 29.69
C ASP A 377 -10.82 -17.23 29.67
N TYR A 378 -12.08 -16.90 29.41
CA TYR A 378 -13.14 -17.88 29.18
C TYR A 378 -12.83 -18.78 27.98
N LEU A 379 -12.53 -18.20 26.81
CA LEU A 379 -12.23 -18.96 25.60
C LEU A 379 -10.96 -19.81 25.76
N ARG A 380 -9.90 -19.28 26.40
CA ARG A 380 -8.68 -20.06 26.70
C ARG A 380 -8.98 -21.29 27.57
N THR A 381 -9.86 -21.14 28.54
CA THR A 381 -10.24 -22.23 29.45
C THR A 381 -11.04 -23.31 28.72
N ARG A 382 -11.95 -22.90 27.83
CA ARG A 382 -12.87 -23.81 27.13
C ARG A 382 -12.27 -24.44 25.88
N HIS A 383 -11.32 -23.76 25.24
CA HIS A 383 -10.63 -24.20 24.02
C HIS A 383 -9.12 -24.33 24.27
N PRO A 384 -8.67 -25.30 25.11
CA PRO A 384 -7.27 -25.42 25.47
C PRO A 384 -6.40 -25.82 24.28
N GLY A 385 -5.20 -25.25 24.19
CA GLY A 385 -4.20 -25.59 23.17
C GLY A 385 -4.19 -24.70 21.93
N PHE A 386 -5.14 -23.77 21.79
CA PHE A 386 -5.03 -22.66 20.84
C PHE A 386 -4.16 -21.54 21.42
N SER A 387 -3.37 -20.87 20.58
CA SER A 387 -2.63 -19.69 21.01
C SER A 387 -3.53 -18.49 21.25
N THR A 388 -3.02 -17.51 22.01
CA THR A 388 -3.68 -16.22 22.22
C THR A 388 -4.10 -15.56 20.91
N ARG A 389 -3.31 -15.66 19.85
CA ARG A 389 -3.64 -15.11 18.54
C ARG A 389 -4.96 -15.68 18.01
N CYS A 390 -5.15 -17.00 18.07
CA CYS A 390 -6.37 -17.64 17.59
C CYS A 390 -7.59 -17.24 18.43
N ILE A 391 -7.41 -17.06 19.75
CA ILE A 391 -8.48 -16.57 20.63
C ILE A 391 -8.87 -15.14 20.25
N ASP A 392 -7.88 -14.26 20.02
CA ASP A 392 -8.12 -12.87 19.63
C ASP A 392 -8.79 -12.77 18.26
N ASP A 393 -8.30 -13.53 17.26
CA ASP A 393 -8.89 -13.59 15.91
C ASP A 393 -10.37 -14.05 15.95
N ALA A 394 -10.70 -14.99 16.83
CA ALA A 394 -12.08 -15.48 17.01
C ALA A 394 -13.01 -14.39 17.57
N LEU A 395 -12.54 -13.63 18.57
CA LEU A 395 -13.28 -12.51 19.16
C LEU A 395 -13.45 -11.34 18.17
N ASP A 396 -12.39 -11.00 17.44
CA ASP A 396 -12.42 -10.00 16.38
C ASP A 396 -13.43 -10.36 15.28
N GLY A 397 -13.56 -11.66 14.98
CA GLY A 397 -14.58 -12.18 14.07
C GLY A 397 -16.00 -11.89 14.55
N GLY A 398 -16.29 -12.15 15.83
CA GLY A 398 -17.60 -11.87 16.44
C GLY A 398 -17.95 -10.39 16.47
N TYR A 399 -16.99 -9.54 16.82
CA TYR A 399 -17.20 -8.09 16.80
C TYR A 399 -17.64 -7.59 15.43
N GLN A 400 -16.99 -8.04 14.36
CA GLN A 400 -17.33 -7.59 13.00
C GLN A 400 -18.67 -8.12 12.50
N GLN A 401 -19.15 -9.25 13.01
CA GLN A 401 -20.46 -9.79 12.63
C GLN A 401 -21.62 -9.12 13.38
N ASN A 402 -21.37 -8.63 14.59
CA ASN A 402 -22.37 -8.02 15.46
C ASN A 402 -22.44 -6.48 15.34
N ARG A 403 -21.66 -5.88 14.43
CA ARG A 403 -21.68 -4.47 14.05
C ARG A 403 -22.41 -4.29 12.73
#